data_AF-A0A151TBA5-F1
#
_entry.id   AF-A0A151TBA5-F1
#
_cell.length_a   1.000
_cell.length_b   1.000
_cell.length_c   1.000
_cell.angle_alpha   90.00
_cell.angle_beta   90.00
_cell.angle_gamma   90.00
#
_symmetry.space_group_name_H-M   'P 1'
#
loop_
_entity.id
_entity.type
_entity.pdbx_description
1 polymer ?
#
loop_
_entity_poly.entity_id
_entity_poly.type
_entity_poly.pdbx_seq_one_letter_code
_entity_poly.pdbx_strand_id
1 'polypeptide(L)'
;ETLWFQKSREQWIKLSSKNTTFFHTQAVVRRKNNKIHGLCLHSGKWCTDDEILKQEVVKFFQGLFGEVEETHSFSFSSPMATLTKEDTNSLNVTKVEVYEALIGMKSYKALGPDGFQPIFYKLF
;
A
#
# COMPACT_ATOMS: atom_id res chain seq x y z
N GLU A 1 -7.13 18.09 7.98
CA GLU A 1 -7.80 17.97 6.67
C GLU A 1 -7.19 16.85 5.82
N THR A 2 -5.88 16.85 5.59
CA THR A 2 -5.13 15.85 4.79
C THR A 2 -5.32 14.40 5.23
N LEU A 3 -5.37 14.13 6.54
CA LEU A 3 -5.55 12.77 7.07
C LEU A 3 -6.90 12.16 6.69
N TRP A 4 -8.00 12.92 6.76
CA TRP A 4 -9.33 12.44 6.37
C TRP A 4 -9.45 12.29 4.86
N PHE A 5 -8.85 13.21 4.11
CA PHE A 5 -8.71 13.07 2.66
C PHE A 5 -8.00 11.76 2.29
N GLN A 6 -6.81 11.51 2.85
CA GLN A 6 -6.06 10.27 2.62
C GLN A 6 -6.85 9.01 3.01
N LYS A 7 -7.56 9.03 4.16
CA LYS A 7 -8.39 7.92 4.63
C LYS A 7 -9.62 7.66 3.76
N SER A 8 -10.22 8.71 3.19
CA SER A 8 -11.38 8.60 2.30
C SER A 8 -11.05 7.89 0.98
N ARG A 9 -9.78 7.97 0.53
CA ARG A 9 -9.29 7.47 -0.78
C ARG A 9 -9.96 8.12 -2.00
N GLU A 10 -10.64 9.25 -1.81
CA GLU A 10 -11.29 10.00 -2.88
C GLU A 10 -10.27 10.59 -3.86
N GLN A 11 -10.54 10.44 -5.16
CA GLN A 11 -9.65 10.91 -6.24
C GLN A 11 -10.18 12.18 -6.94
N TRP A 12 -11.48 12.47 -6.81
CA TRP A 12 -12.20 13.46 -7.62
C TRP A 12 -12.79 14.58 -6.77
N ILE A 13 -11.97 15.40 -6.11
CA ILE A 13 -12.47 16.67 -5.57
C ILE A 13 -11.54 17.80 -5.97
N LYS A 14 -12.03 18.59 -6.95
CA LYS A 14 -11.54 19.94 -7.25
C LYS A 14 -11.86 20.82 -6.05
N LEU A 15 -10.83 21.47 -5.52
CA LEU A 15 -10.89 22.43 -4.41
C LEU A 15 -12.12 23.36 -4.53
N SER A 16 -13.16 23.10 -3.75
CA SER A 16 -14.19 24.10 -3.48
C SER A 16 -14.77 23.84 -2.10
N SER A 17 -14.33 24.67 -1.16
CA SER A 17 -14.57 24.65 0.28
C SER A 17 -14.07 23.42 1.03
N LYS A 18 -13.51 23.69 2.21
CA LYS A 18 -12.90 22.76 3.17
C LYS A 18 -13.93 21.77 3.72
N ASN A 19 -14.41 20.85 2.89
CA ASN A 19 -15.44 19.87 3.26
C ASN A 19 -14.84 18.73 4.11
N THR A 20 -14.37 19.07 5.30
CA THR A 20 -13.92 18.12 6.33
C THR A 20 -15.01 17.12 6.69
N THR A 21 -16.27 17.57 6.70
CA THR A 21 -17.46 16.74 6.90
C THR A 21 -17.61 15.70 5.80
N PHE A 22 -17.38 16.05 4.53
CA PHE A 22 -17.43 15.11 3.41
C PHE A 22 -16.36 14.02 3.55
N PHE A 23 -15.09 14.40 3.72
CA PHE A 23 -14.00 13.41 3.82
C PHE A 23 -14.13 12.53 5.05
N HIS A 24 -14.57 13.09 6.17
CA HIS A 24 -14.87 12.33 7.37
C HIS A 24 -16.00 11.33 7.11
N THR A 25 -17.11 11.77 6.51
CA THR A 25 -18.26 10.92 6.20
C THR A 25 -17.88 9.79 5.26
N GLN A 26 -17.13 10.07 4.19
CA GLN A 26 -16.65 9.04 3.26
C GLN A 26 -15.71 8.04 3.93
N ALA A 27 -14.79 8.51 4.79
CA ALA A 27 -13.93 7.62 5.56
C ALA A 27 -14.73 6.71 6.51
N VAL A 28 -15.79 7.24 7.14
CA VAL A 28 -16.69 6.46 8.01
C VAL A 28 -17.50 5.43 7.20
N VAL A 29 -18.07 5.83 6.07
CA VAL A 29 -18.81 4.92 5.17
C VAL A 29 -17.89 3.80 4.69
N ARG A 30 -16.68 4.14 4.23
CA ARG A 30 -15.68 3.14 3.82
C ARG A 30 -15.30 2.22 4.98
N ARG A 31 -15.10 2.75 6.18
CA ARG A 31 -14.81 1.94 7.38
C ARG A 31 -15.96 0.98 7.69
N LYS A 32 -17.21 1.42 7.55
CA LYS A 32 -18.40 0.58 7.76
C LYS A 32 -18.50 -0.53 6.71
N ASN A 33 -18.28 -0.20 5.44
CA ASN A 33 -18.33 -1.16 4.33
C ASN A 33 -17.21 -2.21 4.41
N ASN A 34 -16.01 -1.80 4.84
CA ASN A 34 -14.87 -2.70 4.98
C ASN A 34 -14.85 -3.46 6.30
N LYS A 35 -15.83 -3.24 7.20
CA LYS A 35 -15.90 -3.99 8.46
C LYS A 35 -16.33 -5.42 8.16
N ILE A 36 -15.48 -6.37 8.51
CA ILE A 36 -15.81 -7.79 8.51
C ILE A 36 -16.72 -8.04 9.71
N HIS A 37 -17.97 -8.41 9.46
CA HIS A 37 -18.97 -8.68 10.51
C HIS A 37 -18.98 -10.16 10.94
N GLY A 38 -18.43 -11.03 10.09
CA GLY A 38 -18.27 -12.44 10.36
C GLY A 38 -17.51 -13.13 9.24
N LEU A 39 -16.98 -14.31 9.55
CA LEU A 39 -16.29 -15.19 8.61
C LEU A 39 -16.85 -16.60 8.75
N CYS A 40 -16.90 -17.33 7.64
CA CYS A 40 -17.14 -18.76 7.66
C CYS A 40 -15.82 -19.45 8.00
N LEU A 41 -15.79 -20.17 9.12
CA LEU A 41 -14.62 -20.92 9.56
C LEU A 41 -14.47 -22.19 8.73
N HIS A 42 -13.28 -22.81 8.78
CA HIS A 42 -13.02 -24.12 8.17
C HIS A 42 -13.98 -25.23 8.61
N SER A 43 -14.61 -25.09 9.79
CA SER A 43 -15.65 -25.99 10.29
C SER A 43 -17.02 -25.84 9.59
N GLY A 44 -17.13 -24.92 8.63
CA GLY A 44 -18.37 -24.58 7.92
C GLY A 44 -19.34 -23.71 8.72
N LYS A 45 -18.95 -23.29 9.94
CA LYS A 45 -19.78 -22.44 10.81
C LYS A 45 -19.41 -20.97 10.64
N TRP A 46 -20.42 -20.11 10.63
CA TRP A 46 -20.24 -18.67 10.73
C TRP A 46 -19.82 -18.27 12.14
N CYS A 47 -18.80 -17.43 12.23
CA CYS A 47 -18.35 -16.82 13.46
C CYS A 47 -18.41 -15.29 13.32
N THR A 48 -18.81 -14.62 14.40
CA THR A 48 -18.89 -13.15 14.49
C THR A 48 -18.10 -12.61 15.68
N ASP A 49 -17.32 -13.46 16.35
CA ASP A 49 -16.50 -13.08 17.49
C ASP A 49 -15.22 -12.37 17.01
N ASP A 50 -15.03 -11.11 17.43
CA ASP A 50 -13.94 -10.26 16.97
C ASP A 50 -12.54 -10.87 17.22
N GLU A 51 -12.34 -11.61 18.32
CA GLU A 51 -11.04 -12.22 18.63
C GLU A 51 -10.79 -13.44 17.76
N ILE A 52 -11.81 -14.27 17.55
CA ILE A 52 -11.72 -15.43 16.64
C ILE A 52 -11.48 -14.96 15.21
N LEU A 53 -12.17 -13.90 14.76
CA LEU A 53 -11.98 -13.33 13.43
C LEU A 53 -10.54 -12.85 13.23
N LYS A 54 -9.96 -12.13 14.19
CA LYS A 54 -8.56 -11.68 14.13
C LYS A 54 -7.60 -12.86 14.02
N GLN A 55 -7.78 -13.87 14.88
CA GLN A 55 -6.93 -15.06 14.90
C GLN A 55 -6.98 -15.80 13.56
N GLU A 56 -8.17 -16.01 13.00
CA GLU A 56 -8.34 -16.75 11.75
C GLU A 56 -7.78 -15.98 10.55
N VAL A 57 -7.92 -14.64 10.52
CA VAL A 57 -7.30 -13.80 9.49
C VAL A 57 -5.78 -13.87 9.55
N VAL A 58 -5.20 -13.77 10.75
CA VAL A 58 -3.74 -13.90 10.93
C VAL A 58 -3.27 -15.27 10.48
N LYS A 59 -3.93 -16.34 10.93
CA LYS A 59 -3.61 -17.72 10.56
C LYS A 59 -3.70 -17.94 9.05
N PHE A 60 -4.74 -17.41 8.39
CA PHE A 60 -4.92 -17.49 6.95
C PHE A 60 -3.75 -16.84 6.20
N PHE A 61 -3.39 -15.60 6.56
CA PHE A 61 -2.30 -14.90 5.88
C PHE A 61 -0.91 -15.44 6.24
N GLN A 62 -0.73 -15.98 7.44
CA GLN A 62 0.47 -16.75 7.80
C GLN A 62 0.58 -18.01 6.96
N GLY A 63 -0.51 -18.71 6.66
CA GLY A 63 -0.48 -19.84 5.72
C GLY A 63 -0.23 -19.41 4.28
N LEU A 64 -0.83 -18.28 3.85
CA LEU A 64 -0.74 -17.78 2.48
C LEU A 64 0.64 -17.22 2.13
N PHE A 65 1.27 -16.50 3.07
CA PHE A 65 2.54 -15.81 2.86
C PHE A 65 3.70 -16.42 3.65
N GLY A 66 3.41 -17.22 4.67
CA GLY A 66 4.40 -17.88 5.51
C GLY A 66 4.60 -19.33 5.09
N GLU A 67 4.50 -19.63 3.79
CA GLU A 67 5.15 -20.82 3.26
C GLU A 67 6.61 -20.76 3.69
N VAL A 68 6.94 -21.62 4.65
CA VAL A 68 8.31 -22.06 4.85
C VAL A 68 8.60 -22.86 3.59
N GLU A 69 8.98 -22.17 2.51
CA GLU A 69 10.00 -22.74 1.67
C GLU A 69 11.06 -23.18 2.68
N GLU A 70 11.37 -24.48 2.69
CA GLU A 70 12.65 -24.94 3.17
C GLU A 70 13.62 -23.83 2.83
N THR A 71 14.36 -23.33 3.81
CA THR A 71 15.46 -22.43 3.51
C THR A 71 16.41 -23.19 2.59
N HIS A 72 16.12 -23.26 1.29
CA HIS A 72 17.03 -22.77 0.29
C HIS A 72 17.52 -21.50 0.94
N SER A 73 18.68 -21.63 1.56
CA SER A 73 19.57 -20.52 1.69
C SER A 73 19.61 -19.93 0.28
N PHE A 74 18.71 -18.99 0.00
CA PHE A 74 19.00 -17.83 -0.80
C PHE A 74 20.07 -17.09 0.00
N SER A 75 21.23 -17.74 0.07
CA SER A 75 22.49 -17.10 0.11
C SER A 75 22.35 -16.04 -0.96
N PHE A 76 22.41 -14.79 -0.55
CA PHE A 76 22.72 -13.66 -1.41
C PHE A 76 24.08 -13.85 -2.15
N SER A 77 24.60 -15.08 -2.26
CA SER A 77 25.72 -15.46 -3.11
C SER A 77 25.37 -15.47 -4.59
N SER A 78 24.09 -15.38 -4.98
CA SER A 78 23.80 -14.86 -6.31
C SER A 78 23.95 -13.34 -6.21
N PRO A 79 24.95 -12.72 -6.86
CA PRO A 79 25.03 -11.27 -6.87
C PRO A 79 23.69 -10.78 -7.39
N MET A 80 22.96 -10.05 -6.53
CA MET A 80 21.79 -9.28 -6.94
C MET A 80 22.15 -8.66 -8.27
N ALA A 81 21.43 -9.00 -9.35
CA ALA A 81 21.85 -8.68 -10.72
C ALA A 81 22.25 -7.22 -10.78
N THR A 82 23.55 -6.99 -10.72
CA THR A 82 24.10 -5.65 -10.58
C THR A 82 24.22 -5.19 -12.00
N LEU A 83 23.56 -4.08 -12.32
CA LEU A 83 23.66 -3.48 -13.64
C LEU A 83 25.14 -3.45 -14.04
N THR A 84 25.46 -4.02 -15.19
CA THR A 84 26.84 -4.00 -15.67
C THR A 84 27.23 -2.55 -15.95
N LYS A 85 28.54 -2.28 -16.04
CA LYS A 85 29.02 -0.95 -16.44
C LYS A 85 28.47 -0.53 -17.81
N GLU A 86 28.17 -1.50 -18.66
CA GLU A 86 27.56 -1.29 -19.98
C GLU A 86 26.06 -0.93 -19.88
N ASP A 87 25.32 -1.62 -19.00
CA ASP A 87 23.90 -1.31 -18.73
C ASP A 87 23.74 0.07 -18.08
N THR A 88 24.63 0.42 -17.15
CA THR A 88 24.61 1.76 -16.50
C THR A 88 24.99 2.87 -17.47
N ASN A 89 25.94 2.63 -18.38
CA ASN A 89 26.34 3.61 -19.40
C ASN A 89 25.30 3.75 -20.53
N SER A 90 24.49 2.73 -20.80
CA SER A 90 23.39 2.81 -21.76
C SER A 90 22.12 3.46 -21.20
N LEU A 91 22.01 3.57 -19.87
CA LEU A 91 20.93 4.27 -19.18
C LEU A 91 21.10 5.79 -19.33
N ASN A 92 20.50 6.37 -20.36
CA ASN A 92 20.47 7.81 -20.57
C ASN A 92 19.34 8.47 -19.75
N VAL A 93 19.47 8.46 -18.42
CA VAL A 93 18.48 9.10 -17.54
C VAL A 93 18.72 10.61 -17.49
N THR A 94 17.74 11.39 -17.95
CA THR A 94 17.83 12.85 -17.92
C THR A 94 17.11 13.45 -16.71
N LYS A 95 17.55 14.63 -16.25
CA LYS A 95 16.84 15.36 -15.18
C LYS A 95 15.38 15.66 -15.54
N VAL A 96 15.11 15.91 -16.82
CA VAL A 96 13.77 16.19 -17.33
C VAL A 96 12.89 14.97 -17.19
N GLU A 97 13.36 13.81 -17.65
CA GLU A 97 12.66 12.53 -17.50
C GLU A 97 12.34 12.21 -16.04
N VAL A 98 13.32 12.37 -15.14
CA VAL A 98 13.12 12.13 -13.69
C VAL A 98 12.05 13.06 -13.14
N TYR A 99 12.07 14.34 -13.53
CA TYR A 99 11.08 15.31 -13.09
C TYR A 99 9.67 15.00 -13.63
N GLU A 100 9.55 14.65 -14.90
CA GLU A 100 8.27 14.26 -15.51
C GLU A 100 7.69 13.00 -14.86
N ALA A 101 8.53 11.99 -14.65
CA ALA A 101 8.15 10.77 -13.96
C ALA A 101 7.64 11.09 -12.54
N LEU A 102 8.36 11.93 -11.79
CA LEU A 102 8.00 12.35 -10.45
C LEU A 102 6.65 13.07 -10.44
N ILE A 103 6.45 14.05 -11.32
CA ILE A 103 5.18 14.80 -11.43
C ILE A 103 4.02 13.88 -11.85
N GLY A 104 4.27 12.88 -12.71
CA GLY A 104 3.30 11.88 -13.13
C GLY A 104 2.83 10.93 -12.01
N MET A 105 3.59 10.79 -10.91
CA MET A 105 3.20 9.94 -9.79
C MET A 105 1.92 10.43 -9.11
N LYS A 106 1.05 9.52 -8.65
CA LYS A 106 -0.08 9.92 -7.80
C LYS A 106 0.40 10.32 -6.41
N SER A 107 0.13 11.57 -6.02
CA SER A 107 0.69 12.22 -4.83
C SER A 107 0.46 11.47 -3.50
N TYR A 108 -0.68 10.78 -3.35
CA TYR A 108 -1.09 10.11 -2.10
C TYR A 108 -1.16 8.58 -2.25
N LYS A 109 -0.15 7.99 -2.90
CA LYS A 109 0.01 6.53 -3.03
C LYS A 109 0.61 5.91 -1.77
N ALA A 110 0.76 4.58 -1.79
CA ALA A 110 1.40 3.84 -0.71
C ALA A 110 2.82 4.36 -0.47
N LEU A 111 3.27 4.26 0.78
CA LEU A 111 4.62 4.63 1.19
C LEU A 111 5.62 3.67 0.56
N GLY A 112 6.78 4.19 0.16
CA GLY A 112 7.92 3.34 -0.17
C GLY A 112 8.57 2.73 1.08
N PRO A 113 9.62 1.93 0.90
CA PRO A 113 10.48 1.45 2.00
C PRO A 113 11.07 2.58 2.84
N ASP A 114 11.18 3.78 2.26
CA ASP A 114 11.63 5.03 2.86
C ASP A 114 10.59 5.68 3.79
N GLY A 115 9.33 5.24 3.76
CA GLY A 115 8.25 5.81 4.56
C GLY A 115 7.70 7.14 4.05
N PHE A 116 8.04 7.58 2.83
CA PHE A 116 7.55 8.84 2.26
C PHE A 116 6.51 8.62 1.16
N GLN A 117 5.59 9.57 1.03
CA GLN A 117 4.63 9.60 -0.09
C GLN A 117 5.20 10.44 -1.24
N PRO A 118 4.81 10.18 -2.51
CA PRO A 118 5.27 10.97 -3.65
C PRO A 118 5.02 12.49 -3.53
N ILE A 119 4.01 12.92 -2.76
CA ILE A 119 3.77 14.35 -2.50
C ILE A 119 4.94 15.05 -1.80
N PHE A 120 5.73 14.34 -0.99
CA PHE A 120 6.88 14.91 -0.30
C PHE A 120 7.92 15.42 -1.31
N TYR A 121 8.34 14.55 -2.21
CA TYR A 121 9.31 14.84 -3.27
C TYR A 121 8.82 15.85 -4.32
N LYS A 122 7.50 16.05 -4.43
CA LYS A 122 6.92 17.07 -5.32
C LYS A 122 6.93 18.47 -4.72
N LEU A 123 6.98 18.57 -3.39
CA LEU A 123 6.88 19.83 -2.65
C LEU A 123 8.23 20.34 -2.16
N PHE A 124 9.19 19.43 -1.94
CA PHE A 124 10.54 19.69 -1.44
C PHE A 124 11.57 19.14 -2.42
#